data_AF-A0A440MRK8-F1
#
_entry.id   AF-A0A440MRK8-F1
#
_cell.length_a   1.000
_cell.length_b   1.000
_cell.length_c   1.000
_cell.angle_alpha   90.00
_cell.angle_beta   90.00
_cell.angle_gamma   90.00
#
_symmetry.space_group_name_H-M   'P 1'
#
loop_
_entity.id
_entity.type
_entity.pdbx_description
1 polymer ?
#
loop_
_entity_poly.entity_id
_entity_poly.type
_entity_poly.pdbx_seq_one_letter_code
_entity_poly.pdbx_strand_id
1 'polypeptide(L)' 'MDRYIARANIAHFADLLRHEVDAERRRVIEDLLAQERQKLEIAEAKARKQTHAANPAEGSEFPVRMDE' A
#
# COMPACT_ATOMS: atom_id res chain seq x y z
N MET A 1 1.26 1.88 10.31
CA MET A 1 2.54 2.61 10.26
C MET A 1 3.18 2.55 8.87
N ASP A 2 3.13 1.39 8.19
CA ASP A 2 3.95 1.12 6.99
C ASP A 2 3.69 1.99 5.76
N ARG A 3 2.45 2.43 5.51
CA ARG A 3 2.11 3.21 4.31
C ARG A 3 2.77 4.60 4.29
N TYR A 4 2.89 5.23 5.46
CA TYR A 4 3.47 6.57 5.58
C TYR A 4 4.99 6.54 5.36
N ILE A 5 5.67 5.57 5.95
CA ILE A 5 7.11 5.36 5.79
C ILE A 5 7.44 5.04 4.33
N ALA A 6 6.69 4.11 3.70
CA ALA A 6 6.90 3.78 2.29
C ALA A 6 6.70 5.01 1.37
N ARG A 7 5.69 5.85 1.63
CA ARG A 7 5.50 7.11 0.88
C ARG A 7 6.67 8.09 1.05
N ALA A 8 7.17 8.25 2.28
CA ALA A 8 8.31 9.13 2.54
C ALA A 8 9.58 8.62 1.85
N ASN A 9 9.84 7.32 1.89
CA ASN A 9 10.98 6.69 1.22
C ASN A 9 10.90 6.84 -0.29
N ILE A 10 9.71 6.65 -0.90
CA ILE A 10 9.51 6.85 -2.33
C ILE A 10 9.81 8.29 -2.74
N ALA A 11 9.34 9.27 -1.98
CA ALA A 11 9.64 10.68 -2.26
C ALA A 11 11.15 10.96 -2.14
N HIS A 12 11.79 10.44 -1.09
CA HIS A 12 13.21 10.61 -0.88
C HIS A 12 14.07 10.00 -1.99
N PHE A 13 13.78 8.77 -2.41
CA PHE A 13 14.51 8.10 -3.49
C PHE A 13 14.24 8.73 -4.85
N ALA A 14 13.04 9.23 -5.10
CA ALA A 14 12.75 9.99 -6.32
C ALA A 14 13.58 11.28 -6.38
N ASP A 15 13.72 12.00 -5.27
CA ASP A 15 14.58 13.18 -5.21
C ASP A 15 16.07 12.83 -5.32
N LEU A 16 16.52 11.71 -4.73
CA LEU A 16 17.88 11.22 -4.88
C LEU A 16 18.21 10.93 -6.36
N LEU A 17 17.28 10.28 -7.08
CA LEU A 17 17.42 9.95 -8.51
C LEU A 17 17.50 11.17 -9.43
N ARG A 18 16.92 12.31 -9.03
CA ARG A 18 16.99 13.55 -9.82
C ARG A 18 18.37 14.19 -9.79
N HIS A 19 19.13 13.95 -8.72
CA HIS A 19 20.45 14.53 -8.53
C HIS A 19 21.59 13.53 -8.75
N GLU A 20 21.28 12.23 -8.83
CA GLU A 20 22.28 11.19 -9.07
C GLU A 20 22.65 11.10 -10.56
N VAL A 21 23.94 11.27 -10.82
CA VAL A 21 24.56 11.25 -12.15
C VAL A 21 25.29 9.94 -12.42
N ASP A 22 25.68 9.23 -11.35
CA ASP A 22 26.37 7.95 -11.48
C ASP A 22 25.37 6.83 -11.87
N ALA A 23 25.67 6.13 -12.97
CA ALA A 23 24.75 5.14 -13.53
C ALA A 23 24.57 3.90 -12.64
N GLU A 24 25.60 3.53 -11.87
CA GLU A 24 25.55 2.37 -10.98
C GLU A 24 24.70 2.69 -9.74
N ARG A 25 24.93 3.86 -9.12
CA ARG A 25 24.12 4.37 -8.02
C ARG A 25 22.68 4.62 -8.43
N ARG A 26 22.45 5.17 -9.62
CA ARG A 26 21.09 5.33 -10.16
C ARG A 26 20.34 4.00 -10.21
N ARG A 27 20.96 2.93 -10.70
CA ARG A 27 20.35 1.59 -10.71
C ARG A 27 20.00 1.10 -9.31
N VAL A 28 20.90 1.28 -8.36
CA VAL A 28 20.64 0.91 -6.96
C VAL A 28 19.45 1.68 -6.39
N ILE A 29 19.37 3.00 -6.65
CA ILE A 29 18.25 3.82 -6.18
C ILE A 29 16.94 3.44 -6.88
N GLU A 30 16.98 3.11 -8.17
CA GLU A 30 15.82 2.61 -8.93
C GLU A 30 15.31 1.28 -8.35
N ASP A 31 16.20 0.35 -8.00
CA ASP A 31 15.85 -0.92 -7.37
C ASP A 31 15.23 -0.69 -5.97
N LEU A 32 15.79 0.20 -5.16
CA LEU A 32 15.24 0.57 -3.86
C LEU A 32 13.86 1.24 -4.01
N LEU A 33 13.69 2.12 -5.00
CA LEU A 33 12.42 2.75 -5.30
C LEU A 33 11.35 1.71 -5.67
N ALA A 34 11.70 0.71 -6.46
CA ALA A 34 10.80 -0.39 -6.84
C ALA A 34 10.36 -1.21 -5.62
N GLN A 35 11.29 -1.54 -4.72
CA GLN A 35 11.00 -2.24 -3.48
C GLN A 35 10.06 -1.45 -2.56
N GLU A 36 10.27 -0.14 -2.40
CA GLU A 36 9.38 0.70 -1.58
C GLU A 36 7.99 0.84 -2.18
N ARG A 37 7.87 0.92 -3.51
CA ARG A 37 6.57 0.91 -4.21
C ARG A 37 5.81 -0.40 -3.96
N GLN A 38 6.49 -1.53 -4.00
CA GLN A 38 5.89 -2.83 -3.70
C GLN A 38 5.43 -2.93 -2.23
N LYS A 39 6.25 -2.44 -1.28
CA LYS A 39 5.85 -2.37 0.15
C LYS A 39 4.62 -1.49 0.33
N LEU A 40 4.55 -0.35 -0.37
CA LEU A 40 3.40 0.53 -0.34
C LEU A 40 2.14 -0.20 -0.84
N GLU A 41 2.22 -0.88 -1.98
CA GLU A 41 1.09 -1.64 -2.54
C GLU A 41 0.57 -2.71 -1.56
N ILE A 42 1.47 -3.47 -0.93
CA ILE A 42 1.09 -4.47 0.08
C ILE A 42 0.42 -3.83 1.29
N ALA A 43 0.97 -2.71 1.79
CA ALA A 43 0.38 -1.98 2.91
C ALA A 43 -1.01 -1.42 2.56
N GLU A 44 -1.20 -0.96 1.32
CA GLU A 44 -2.48 -0.51 0.81
C GLU A 44 -3.50 -1.63 0.67
N ALA A 45 -3.10 -2.76 0.10
CA ALA A 45 -3.96 -3.94 -0.03
C ALA A 45 -4.39 -4.45 1.35
N LYS A 46 -3.49 -4.47 2.35
CA LYS A 46 -3.83 -4.82 3.74
C LYS A 46 -4.84 -3.83 4.34
N ALA A 47 -4.64 -2.53 4.16
CA ALA A 47 -5.56 -1.52 4.66
C ALA A 47 -6.97 -1.64 4.03
N ARG A 48 -7.05 -1.95 2.73
CA ARG A 48 -8.33 -2.22 2.04
C ARG A 48 -9.04 -3.47 2.58
N LYS A 49 -8.29 -4.54 2.83
CA LYS A 49 -8.86 -5.78 3.43
C LYS A 49 -9.36 -5.56 4.86
N GLN A 50 -8.64 -4.76 5.66
CA GLN A 50 -9.05 -4.43 7.03
C GLN A 50 -10.31 -3.54 7.07
N THR A 51 -10.44 -2.58 6.15
CA THR A 51 -11.65 -1.76 6.04
C THR A 51 -12.86 -2.56 5.59
N HIS A 52 -12.68 -3.56 4.72
CA HIS A 52 -13.75 -4.47 4.32
C HIS A 52 -14.18 -5.43 5.44
N ALA A 53 -13.22 -5.93 6.24
CA ALA A 53 -13.53 -6.77 7.40
C ALA A 53 -14.17 -6.00 8.58
N ALA A 54 -13.88 -4.70 8.71
CA ALA A 54 -14.45 -3.83 9.74
C ALA A 54 -15.87 -3.35 9.41
N ASN A 55 -16.37 -3.59 8.20
CA ASN A 55 -17.74 -3.27 7.83
C ASN A 55 -18.54 -4.55 7.52
N PRO A 56 -19.05 -5.29 8.53
CA PRO A 56 -19.92 -6.44 8.32
C PRO A 56 -21.37 -6.04 7.95
N ALA A 57 -21.61 -4.79 7.55
CA ALA A 57 -22.96 -4.26 7.32
C ALA A 57 -23.58 -4.65 5.96
N GLU A 58 -22.90 -5.40 5.11
CA GLU A 58 -23.50 -5.97 3.89
C GLU A 58 -23.34 -7.49 3.93
N GLY A 59 -24.31 -8.16 4.57
CA GLY A 59 -24.32 -9.62 4.68
C GLY A 59 -25.07 -10.17 5.88
N SER A 60 -25.66 -9.32 6.73
CA SER A 60 -26.65 -9.72 7.72
C SER A 60 -28.07 -9.56 7.16
N GLU A 61 -28.39 -10.35 6.13
CA GLU A 61 -29.78 -10.74 5.88
C GLU A 61 -30.18 -11.71 6.99
N PHE A 62 -30.55 -11.15 8.16
CA PHE A 62 -31.23 -11.90 9.22
C PHE A 62 -32.65 -12.24 8.77
N PRO A 63 -33.24 -13.30 9.35
CA PRO A 63 -33.96 -14.35 8.66
C PRO A 63 -35.42 -13.96 8.45
N VAL A 64 -35.99 -14.36 7.32
CA VAL A 64 -37.45 -14.32 7.14
C VAL A 64 -38.06 -15.26 8.17
N ARG A 65 -38.78 -14.71 9.13
CA ARG A 65 -39.69 -15.43 10.02
C ARG A 65 -41.12 -14.99 9.66
N MET A 66 -42.06 -15.93 9.76
CA MET A 66 -43.52 -15.86 9.52
C MET A 66 -43.90 -16.02 8.04
N ASP A 67 -44.86 -16.86 7.63
CA ASP A 67 -46.08 -17.47 8.24
C ASP A 67 -46.24 -18.92 7.69
N GLU A 68 -47.04 -19.89 8.15
CA GLU A 68 -48.26 -20.03 8.97
C GLU A 68 -48.27 -21.48 9.54
#